data_AF-A0A178AD21-F1
#
_entry.id   AF-A0A178AD21-F1
#
_cell.length_a   1.000
_cell.length_b   1.000
_cell.length_c   1.000
_cell.angle_alpha   90.00
_cell.angle_beta   90.00
_cell.angle_gamma   90.00
#
_symmetry.space_group_name_H-M   'P 1'
#
loop_
_entity.id
_entity.type
_entity.pdbx_description
1 polymer ?
#
loop_
_entity_poly.entity_id
_entity_poly.type
_entity_poly.pdbx_seq_one_letter_code
_entity_poly.pdbx_strand_id
1 'polypeptide(L)'
;MSIMPINLLRSGEYLAQHYHEPMLSVPKKRRRSSNLSTDDQADPVIGHVTLSGKFKCLSTNCDDVSFGRQADFRRHYEHNHVAQRVEYYCIVDGCQRSRKPFGKSKGRGFGAREDKMKEHVRTVHGQGKKNNKISTHDISGKVDQFDAEDEEAQEGGQAKQKSSCSAYEDYSTWTGGMSYV
;
A
#
# COMPACT_ATOMS: atom_id res chain seq x y z
N MET A 1 24.27 51.39 15.45
CA MET A 1 23.90 50.03 14.97
C MET A 1 23.58 50.15 13.50
N SER A 2 24.50 49.71 12.64
CA SER A 2 24.39 49.83 11.17
C SER A 2 23.41 48.81 10.61
N ILE A 3 22.43 49.28 9.84
CA ILE A 3 21.51 48.46 9.05
C ILE A 3 22.05 48.49 7.62
N MET A 4 22.48 47.33 7.10
CA MET A 4 22.84 47.17 5.69
C MET A 4 21.60 46.67 4.92
N PRO A 5 21.23 47.29 3.79
CA PRO A 5 20.18 46.76 2.92
C PRO A 5 20.71 45.55 2.13
N ILE A 6 19.94 44.45 2.15
CA ILE A 6 20.19 43.27 1.34
C ILE A 6 19.62 43.53 -0.05
N ASN A 7 20.53 43.52 -1.04
CA ASN A 7 20.27 43.74 -2.45
C ASN A 7 19.25 42.73 -3.01
N LEU A 8 18.12 43.27 -3.48
CA LEU A 8 17.39 42.73 -4.63
C LEU A 8 18.29 42.85 -5.86
N LEU A 9 18.51 41.76 -6.59
CA LEU A 9 18.59 41.69 -8.06
C LEU A 9 19.22 40.34 -8.45
N ARG A 10 18.37 39.37 -8.79
CA ARG A 10 18.78 38.28 -9.69
C ARG A 10 17.71 38.14 -10.76
N SER A 11 17.92 38.91 -11.82
CA SER A 11 17.45 38.63 -13.18
C SER A 11 17.63 37.13 -13.46
N GLY A 12 16.62 36.39 -13.93
CA GLY A 12 15.70 36.80 -14.98
C GLY A 12 16.24 36.38 -16.35
N GLU A 13 16.76 35.15 -16.47
CA GLU A 13 17.07 34.53 -17.76
C GLU A 13 16.16 33.31 -17.93
N TYR A 14 14.98 33.58 -18.47
CA TYR A 14 14.09 32.59 -19.06
C TYR A 14 14.47 32.47 -20.54
N LEU A 15 15.17 31.39 -20.90
CA LEU A 15 15.44 31.06 -22.29
C LEU A 15 15.38 29.55 -22.51
N ALA A 16 14.88 29.19 -23.68
CA ALA A 16 14.74 27.87 -24.27
C ALA A 16 13.51 27.06 -23.84
N GLN A 17 12.41 27.40 -24.51
CA GLN A 17 11.30 26.51 -24.82
C GLN A 17 11.80 25.26 -25.56
N HIS A 18 12.11 24.20 -24.82
CA HIS A 18 12.19 22.84 -25.37
C HIS A 18 10.78 22.23 -25.35
N TYR A 19 10.01 22.48 -26.40
CA TYR A 19 8.80 21.69 -26.67
C TYR A 19 9.24 20.31 -27.15
N HIS A 20 9.44 19.39 -26.21
CA HIS A 20 9.35 17.96 -26.54
C HIS A 20 7.88 17.67 -26.79
N GLU A 21 7.54 17.39 -28.05
CA GLU A 21 6.25 16.78 -28.38
C GLU A 21 6.08 15.49 -27.58
N PRO A 22 5.05 15.39 -26.72
CA PRO A 22 4.70 14.13 -26.12
C PRO A 22 4.06 13.28 -27.22
N MET A 23 4.85 12.39 -27.82
CA MET A 23 4.36 11.27 -28.61
C MET A 23 3.31 10.53 -27.79
N LEU A 24 2.03 10.81 -28.05
CA LEU A 24 0.88 10.13 -27.47
C LEU A 24 0.85 8.71 -28.03
N SER A 25 1.70 7.85 -27.46
CA SER A 25 1.65 6.42 -27.69
C SER A 25 0.30 5.91 -27.17
N VAL A 26 -0.61 5.62 -28.11
CA VAL A 26 -1.92 5.05 -27.82
C VAL A 26 -1.69 3.74 -27.07
N PRO A 27 -2.10 3.62 -25.80
CA PRO A 27 -1.87 2.40 -25.05
C PRO A 27 -2.65 1.26 -25.71
N LYS A 28 -1.91 0.30 -26.28
CA LYS A 28 -2.44 -0.99 -26.74
C LYS A 28 -3.25 -1.58 -25.58
N LYS A 29 -4.58 -1.55 -25.69
CA LYS A 29 -5.51 -2.19 -24.74
C LYS A 29 -5.22 -3.69 -24.76
N ARG A 30 -4.28 -4.14 -23.93
CA ARG A 30 -4.14 -5.56 -23.57
C ARG A 30 -5.47 -5.95 -22.92
N ARG A 31 -6.30 -6.65 -23.68
CA ARG A 31 -7.53 -7.27 -23.17
C ARG A 31 -7.09 -8.18 -22.03
N ARG A 32 -7.23 -7.69 -20.79
CA ARG A 32 -7.11 -8.53 -19.60
C ARG A 32 -8.13 -9.63 -19.79
N SER A 33 -7.66 -10.86 -19.94
CA SER A 33 -8.53 -12.03 -19.89
C SER A 33 -9.29 -11.92 -18.58
N SER A 34 -10.57 -11.61 -18.66
CA SER A 34 -11.50 -11.66 -17.56
C SER A 34 -11.68 -13.14 -17.22
N ASN A 35 -10.71 -13.70 -16.50
CA ASN A 35 -10.92 -14.88 -15.68
C ASN A 35 -11.86 -14.43 -14.55
N LEU A 36 -13.14 -14.28 -14.91
CA LEU A 36 -14.25 -14.25 -13.98
C LEU A 36 -14.32 -15.67 -13.44
N SER A 37 -13.57 -15.92 -12.36
CA SER A 37 -13.76 -17.11 -11.56
C SER A 37 -15.20 -17.09 -11.07
N THR A 38 -16.06 -17.90 -11.70
CA THR A 38 -17.45 -18.14 -11.31
C THR A 38 -17.48 -19.04 -10.07
N ASP A 39 -16.82 -18.60 -9.00
CA ASP A 39 -17.09 -19.14 -7.68
C ASP A 39 -18.30 -18.34 -7.19
N ASP A 40 -19.48 -18.91 -7.40
CA ASP A 40 -20.81 -18.44 -6.96
C ASP A 40 -20.95 -18.46 -5.41
N GLN A 41 -19.88 -18.06 -4.71
CA GLN A 41 -19.94 -17.71 -3.30
C GLN A 41 -20.66 -16.37 -3.24
N ALA A 42 -21.95 -16.40 -2.90
CA ALA A 42 -22.73 -15.21 -2.65
C ALA A 42 -21.92 -14.26 -1.76
N ASP A 43 -21.56 -13.08 -2.30
CA ASP A 43 -20.76 -12.08 -1.59
C ASP A 43 -21.53 -11.68 -0.32
N PRO A 44 -21.08 -12.11 0.87
CA PRO A 44 -21.86 -11.94 2.08
C PRO A 44 -22.01 -10.45 2.37
N VAL A 45 -23.22 -10.02 2.71
CA VAL A 45 -23.46 -8.62 3.05
C VAL A 45 -22.79 -8.30 4.39
N ILE A 46 -21.69 -7.57 4.31
CA ILE A 46 -20.85 -7.21 5.47
C ILE A 46 -21.43 -6.02 6.28
N GLY A 47 -22.27 -5.20 5.66
CA GLY A 47 -22.90 -4.05 6.29
C GLY A 47 -23.83 -3.28 5.36
N HIS A 48 -24.37 -2.17 5.86
CA HIS A 48 -25.36 -1.36 5.15
C HIS A 48 -24.94 0.11 5.03
N VAL A 49 -25.38 0.76 3.95
CA VAL A 49 -25.25 2.20 3.75
C VAL A 49 -26.54 2.86 4.21
N THR A 50 -26.42 3.80 5.13
CA THR A 50 -27.55 4.60 5.63
C THR A 50 -27.94 5.68 4.61
N LEU A 51 -29.17 6.20 4.71
CA LEU A 51 -29.64 7.31 3.85
C LEU A 51 -28.76 8.57 3.97
N SER A 52 -28.05 8.74 5.10
CA SER A 52 -27.09 9.82 5.31
C SER A 52 -25.73 9.60 4.63
N GLY A 53 -25.55 8.51 3.87
CA GLY A 53 -24.29 8.15 3.23
C GLY A 53 -23.21 7.59 4.18
N LYS A 54 -23.59 7.26 5.42
CA LYS A 54 -22.68 6.61 6.40
C LYS A 54 -22.79 5.09 6.31
N PHE A 55 -21.69 4.40 6.59
CA PHE A 55 -21.61 2.94 6.61
C PHE A 55 -21.82 2.40 8.03
N LYS A 56 -22.66 1.37 8.18
CA LYS A 56 -22.90 0.65 9.43
C LYS A 56 -22.57 -0.83 9.28
N CYS A 57 -21.95 -1.41 10.32
CA CYS A 57 -21.70 -2.85 10.38
C CYS A 57 -22.98 -3.61 10.76
N LEU A 58 -23.14 -4.83 10.22
CA LEU A 58 -24.30 -5.70 10.49
C LEU A 58 -24.14 -6.53 11.78
N SER A 59 -22.94 -6.59 12.34
CA SER A 59 -22.66 -7.40 13.52
C SER A 59 -23.22 -6.77 14.80
N THR A 60 -23.87 -7.58 15.64
CA THR A 60 -24.53 -7.17 16.91
C THR A 60 -23.61 -6.47 17.91
N ASN A 61 -22.30 -6.67 17.80
CA ASN A 61 -21.31 -6.03 18.69
C ASN A 61 -20.86 -4.65 18.19
N CYS A 62 -21.40 -4.18 17.06
CA CYS A 62 -20.94 -2.99 16.35
C CYS A 62 -22.08 -2.04 15.93
N ASP A 63 -23.30 -2.25 16.46
CA ASP A 63 -24.52 -1.53 16.07
C ASP A 63 -24.43 0.00 16.27
N ASP A 64 -23.63 0.43 17.24
CA ASP A 64 -23.45 1.84 17.62
C ASP A 64 -22.41 2.57 16.76
N VAL A 65 -21.60 1.84 15.99
CA VAL A 65 -20.49 2.42 15.23
C VAL A 65 -20.92 2.73 13.80
N SER A 66 -20.73 3.98 13.37
CA SER A 66 -20.95 4.39 11.98
C SER A 66 -19.73 5.10 11.42
N PHE A 67 -19.44 4.86 10.13
CA PHE A 67 -18.27 5.39 9.45
C PHE A 67 -18.69 6.36 8.35
N GLY A 68 -18.03 7.50 8.26
CA GLY A 68 -18.22 8.44 7.14
C GLY A 68 -17.48 8.05 5.87
N ARG A 69 -16.53 7.10 5.95
CA ARG A 69 -15.71 6.65 4.82
C ARG A 69 -15.74 5.14 4.70
N GLN A 70 -15.84 4.63 3.47
CA GLN A 70 -15.81 3.19 3.19
C GLN A 70 -14.49 2.54 3.64
N ALA A 71 -13.37 3.26 3.55
CA ALA A 71 -12.06 2.77 3.97
C ALA A 71 -12.01 2.44 5.48
N ASP A 72 -12.62 3.29 6.31
CA ASP A 72 -12.67 3.08 7.76
C ASP A 72 -13.59 1.91 8.11
N PHE A 73 -14.71 1.77 7.39
CA PHE A 73 -15.60 0.62 7.50
C PHE A 73 -14.91 -0.70 7.13
N ARG A 74 -14.19 -0.76 6.00
CA ARG A 74 -13.45 -1.96 5.59
C ARG A 74 -12.40 -2.34 6.65
N ARG A 75 -11.64 -1.36 7.13
CA ARG A 75 -10.65 -1.57 8.22
C ARG A 75 -11.33 -2.08 9.49
N HIS A 76 -12.47 -1.52 9.87
CA HIS A 76 -13.25 -2.01 11.00
C HIS A 76 -13.63 -3.47 10.83
N TYR A 77 -14.11 -3.86 9.64
CA TYR A 77 -14.52 -5.24 9.39
C TYR A 77 -13.35 -6.22 9.41
N GLU A 78 -12.27 -5.92 8.67
CA GLU A 78 -11.06 -6.75 8.62
C GLU A 78 -10.46 -6.99 10.01
N HIS A 79 -10.50 -5.98 10.87
CA HIS A 79 -10.02 -6.15 12.23
C HIS A 79 -11.05 -6.88 13.09
N ASN A 80 -12.27 -6.38 13.24
CA ASN A 80 -13.16 -6.87 14.30
C ASN A 80 -13.90 -8.17 13.97
N HIS A 81 -14.16 -8.45 12.69
CA HIS A 81 -15.05 -9.55 12.29
C HIS A 81 -14.34 -10.71 11.60
N VAL A 82 -13.07 -10.57 11.22
CA VAL A 82 -12.27 -11.70 10.72
C VAL A 82 -11.95 -12.63 11.89
N ALA A 83 -12.83 -13.61 12.11
CA ALA A 83 -12.80 -14.55 13.23
C ALA A 83 -11.53 -15.42 13.28
N GLN A 84 -10.84 -15.58 12.15
CA GLN A 84 -9.59 -16.34 12.05
C GLN A 84 -8.40 -15.42 11.90
N ARG A 85 -8.02 -14.75 12.98
CA ARG A 85 -6.70 -14.12 13.04
C ARG A 85 -5.67 -15.22 13.28
N VAL A 86 -4.88 -15.53 12.27
CA VAL A 86 -3.67 -16.33 12.46
C VAL A 86 -2.75 -15.55 13.39
N GLU A 87 -2.61 -16.03 14.62
CA GLU A 87 -1.66 -15.47 15.58
C GLU A 87 -0.27 -15.94 15.23
N TYR A 88 0.63 -14.99 14.98
CA TYR A 88 2.02 -15.26 14.72
C TYR A 88 2.79 -15.35 16.04
N TYR A 89 3.57 -16.42 16.18
CA TYR A 89 4.43 -16.70 17.33
C TYR A 89 5.88 -16.80 16.88
N CYS A 90 6.82 -16.51 17.78
CA CYS A 90 8.23 -16.79 17.48
C CYS A 90 8.45 -18.29 17.26
N ILE A 91 9.22 -18.63 16.22
CA ILE A 91 9.54 -20.01 15.82
C ILE A 91 10.59 -20.62 16.77
N VAL A 92 11.37 -19.79 17.47
CA VAL A 92 12.43 -20.25 18.38
C VAL A 92 11.83 -20.73 19.70
N ASP A 93 12.03 -22.00 20.00
CA ASP A 93 11.58 -22.62 21.25
C ASP A 93 12.26 -21.97 22.46
N GLY A 94 11.49 -21.80 23.54
CA GLY A 94 11.95 -21.15 24.77
C GLY A 94 11.94 -19.62 24.72
N CYS A 95 11.65 -19.00 23.57
CA CYS A 95 11.42 -17.55 23.52
C CYS A 95 10.12 -17.18 24.26
N GLN A 96 10.13 -16.09 25.04
CA GLN A 96 8.93 -15.60 25.75
C GLN A 96 7.74 -15.28 24.82
N ARG A 97 8.01 -15.05 23.54
CA ARG A 97 7.01 -14.76 22.50
C ARG A 97 6.72 -15.96 21.58
N SER A 98 7.24 -17.14 21.91
CA SER A 98 6.92 -18.39 21.20
C SER A 98 5.59 -18.96 21.66
N ARG A 99 5.10 -19.98 20.95
CA ARG A 99 3.86 -20.70 21.30
C ARG A 99 4.00 -21.51 22.59
N LYS A 100 5.22 -21.87 22.97
CA LYS A 100 5.59 -22.59 24.19
C LYS A 100 6.76 -21.86 24.87
N PRO A 101 6.50 -20.76 25.60
CA PRO A 101 7.57 -20.08 26.32
C PRO A 101 8.13 -21.00 27.42
N PHE A 102 9.37 -20.74 27.82
CA PHE A 102 10.01 -21.44 28.93
C PHE A 102 9.38 -20.99 30.26
N GLY A 103 8.21 -21.53 30.63
CA GLY A 103 7.48 -21.17 31.86
C GLY A 103 5.98 -21.50 31.85
N LYS A 104 5.28 -21.14 32.95
CA LYS A 104 3.82 -21.39 33.14
C LYS A 104 2.91 -20.35 32.45
N SER A 105 3.46 -19.33 31.80
CA SER A 105 2.68 -18.26 31.15
C SER A 105 2.29 -18.63 29.72
N LYS A 106 1.06 -18.32 29.28
CA LYS A 106 0.74 -18.28 27.85
C LYS A 106 1.62 -17.22 27.19
N GLY A 107 2.43 -17.61 26.20
CA GLY A 107 3.36 -16.70 25.51
C GLY A 107 2.63 -15.54 24.84
N ARG A 108 3.21 -14.34 24.88
CA ARG A 108 2.64 -13.15 24.24
C ARG A 108 3.02 -13.15 22.76
N GLY A 109 2.11 -13.62 21.90
CA GLY A 109 2.28 -13.62 20.45
C GLY A 109 2.30 -12.21 19.84
N PHE A 110 2.59 -12.13 18.54
CA PHE A 110 2.62 -10.87 17.79
C PHE A 110 1.25 -10.45 17.26
N GLY A 111 0.20 -11.24 17.51
CA GLY A 111 -1.13 -11.05 16.93
C GLY A 111 -1.12 -11.36 15.43
N ALA A 112 -1.88 -10.60 14.65
CA ALA A 112 -2.03 -10.79 13.20
C ALA A 112 -0.85 -10.20 12.36
N ARG A 113 0.23 -9.76 13.01
CA ARG A 113 1.31 -9.00 12.38
C ARG A 113 2.55 -9.85 12.13
N GLU A 114 2.63 -10.45 10.95
CA GLU A 114 3.80 -11.24 10.53
C GLU A 114 5.08 -10.39 10.44
N ASP A 115 4.97 -9.12 10.04
CA ASP A 115 6.08 -8.16 9.97
C ASP A 115 6.82 -8.06 11.31
N LYS A 116 6.07 -7.99 12.40
CA LYS A 116 6.61 -7.88 13.76
C LYS A 116 7.25 -9.16 14.25
N MET A 117 6.70 -10.32 13.87
CA MET A 117 7.32 -11.61 14.17
C MET A 117 8.67 -11.75 13.45
N LYS A 118 8.72 -11.46 12.14
CA LYS A 118 9.96 -11.52 11.34
C LYS A 118 11.04 -10.59 11.89
N GLU A 119 10.66 -9.36 12.23
CA GLU A 119 11.58 -8.39 12.82
C GLU A 119 12.11 -8.85 14.18
N HIS A 120 11.25 -9.41 15.02
CA HIS A 120 11.68 -10.01 16.28
C HIS A 120 12.68 -11.14 16.08
N VAL A 121 12.41 -12.05 15.15
CA VAL A 121 13.33 -13.16 14.85
C VAL A 121 14.69 -12.62 14.40
N ARG A 122 14.72 -11.59 13.55
CA ARG A 122 15.99 -10.97 13.12
C ARG A 122 16.74 -10.27 14.25
N THR A 123 16.04 -9.49 15.07
CA THR A 123 16.68 -8.65 16.10
C THR A 123 17.08 -9.45 17.34
N VAL A 124 16.21 -10.37 17.79
CA VAL A 124 16.40 -11.14 19.01
C VAL A 124 17.12 -12.47 18.74
N HIS A 125 16.87 -13.11 17.59
CA HIS A 125 17.44 -14.41 17.26
C HIS A 125 18.44 -14.39 16.08
N GLY A 126 18.58 -13.26 15.37
CA GLY A 126 19.50 -13.12 14.24
C GLY A 126 20.96 -12.84 14.63
N GLN A 127 21.27 -12.84 15.93
CA GLN A 127 22.64 -12.76 16.43
C GLN A 127 23.35 -14.11 16.22
N GLY A 128 23.78 -14.41 14.99
CA GLY A 128 24.56 -15.64 14.79
C GLY A 128 24.97 -15.99 13.37
N LYS A 129 24.37 -15.39 12.34
CA LYS A 129 24.85 -15.55 10.97
C LYS A 129 25.26 -14.20 10.43
N LYS A 130 26.47 -13.80 10.80
CA LYS A 130 27.33 -13.01 9.90
C LYS A 130 27.47 -13.86 8.63
N ASN A 131 26.49 -13.82 7.74
CA ASN A 131 26.73 -14.26 6.38
C ASN A 131 27.87 -13.37 5.90
N ASN A 132 29.00 -14.02 5.67
CA ASN A 132 30.11 -13.50 4.91
C ASN A 132 29.54 -12.54 3.88
N LYS A 133 29.88 -11.27 4.08
CA LYS A 133 30.00 -10.33 2.99
C LYS A 133 30.90 -11.07 1.99
N ILE A 134 30.29 -11.76 1.02
CA ILE A 134 30.92 -12.03 -0.25
C ILE A 134 31.30 -10.64 -0.70
N SER A 135 32.57 -10.31 -0.44
CA SER A 135 33.21 -9.15 -1.00
C SER A 135 33.11 -9.35 -2.50
N THR A 136 32.30 -8.54 -3.14
CA THR A 136 32.38 -8.23 -4.57
C THR A 136 33.69 -7.48 -4.83
N HIS A 137 34.81 -8.14 -4.53
CA HIS A 137 36.16 -7.74 -4.85
C HIS A 137 36.81 -9.03 -5.36
N ASP A 138 37.29 -8.99 -6.61
CA ASP A 138 37.98 -10.09 -7.31
C ASP A 138 37.09 -11.15 -8.00
N ILE A 139 36.27 -10.70 -8.95
CA ILE A 139 36.10 -11.44 -10.21
C ILE A 139 36.72 -10.57 -11.32
N SER A 140 38.05 -10.46 -11.27
CA SER A 140 38.84 -10.08 -12.43
C SER A 140 39.34 -11.37 -13.09
N GLY A 141 38.80 -11.67 -14.28
CA GLY A 141 39.39 -12.65 -15.20
C GLY A 141 38.68 -14.00 -15.24
N LYS A 142 37.74 -14.16 -16.19
CA LYS A 142 38.08 -14.62 -17.54
C LYS A 142 36.82 -14.49 -18.40
N VAL A 143 36.93 -13.60 -19.38
CA VAL A 143 36.02 -13.46 -20.50
C VAL A 143 36.19 -14.70 -21.36
N ASP A 144 35.18 -15.55 -21.42
CA ASP A 144 34.94 -16.37 -22.59
C ASP A 144 33.78 -15.73 -23.35
N GLN A 145 34.11 -15.35 -24.56
CA GLN A 145 33.32 -14.66 -25.56
C GLN A 145 32.11 -15.52 -25.93
N PHE A 146 30.92 -15.13 -25.47
CA PHE A 146 29.66 -15.67 -25.96
C PHE A 146 29.16 -14.75 -27.08
N ASP A 147 29.15 -15.31 -28.28
CA ASP A 147 28.60 -14.68 -29.47
C ASP A 147 27.10 -14.39 -29.29
N ALA A 148 26.74 -13.23 -29.80
CA ALA A 148 25.43 -12.63 -29.72
C ALA A 148 24.40 -13.43 -30.54
N GLU A 149 23.36 -13.92 -29.87
CA GLU A 149 22.06 -14.17 -30.49
C GLU A 149 20.98 -13.54 -29.59
N ASP A 150 20.54 -12.36 -30.06
CA ASP A 150 19.16 -11.89 -30.13
C ASP A 150 18.13 -12.68 -29.28
N GLU A 151 17.52 -12.05 -28.27
CA GLU A 151 16.05 -12.03 -28.13
C GLU A 151 15.57 -11.14 -26.96
N GLU A 152 14.34 -10.68 -27.15
CA GLU A 152 13.67 -9.52 -26.57
C GLU A 152 13.42 -9.51 -25.05
N ALA A 153 13.61 -8.30 -24.50
CA ALA A 153 12.72 -7.57 -23.59
C ALA A 153 12.30 -8.20 -22.24
N GLN A 154 12.69 -7.52 -21.14
CA GLN A 154 11.75 -6.88 -20.20
C GLN A 154 12.48 -6.22 -19.02
N GLU A 155 12.59 -4.89 -19.05
CA GLU A 155 12.75 -4.08 -17.84
C GLU A 155 11.60 -3.06 -17.75
N GLY A 156 10.98 -3.00 -16.58
CA GLY A 156 9.90 -2.06 -16.29
C GLY A 156 9.74 -1.88 -14.79
N GLY A 157 10.59 -1.03 -14.23
CA GLY A 157 10.57 -0.62 -12.83
C GLY A 157 9.25 0.03 -12.41
N GLN A 158 8.81 -0.31 -11.20
CA GLN A 158 7.57 0.20 -10.60
C GLN A 158 7.78 1.62 -10.06
N ALA A 159 7.45 2.65 -10.85
CA ALA A 159 7.30 4.01 -10.35
C ALA A 159 5.86 4.23 -9.86
N LYS A 160 5.71 4.47 -8.55
CA LYS A 160 4.45 4.86 -7.90
C LYS A 160 4.03 6.25 -8.41
N GLN A 161 3.02 6.32 -9.28
CA GLN A 161 2.36 7.57 -9.62
C GLN A 161 1.02 7.71 -8.88
N LYS A 162 0.89 8.86 -8.23
CA LYS A 162 -0.20 9.32 -7.40
C LYS A 162 -1.41 9.59 -8.30
N SER A 163 -2.54 8.95 -8.06
CA SER A 163 -3.78 9.29 -8.76
C SER A 163 -4.35 10.58 -8.17
N SER A 164 -4.16 11.68 -8.87
CA SER A 164 -4.95 12.90 -8.69
C SER A 164 -6.35 12.63 -9.27
N CYS A 165 -7.36 12.54 -8.40
CA CYS A 165 -8.76 12.64 -8.78
C CYS A 165 -9.00 14.05 -9.33
N SER A 166 -9.18 14.10 -10.64
CA SER A 166 -9.85 15.15 -11.39
C SER A 166 -11.26 14.67 -11.73
N ALA A 167 -12.15 15.63 -12.03
CA ALA A 167 -13.58 15.51 -12.32
C ALA A 167 -14.46 15.63 -11.06
N TYR A 168 -15.46 16.51 -11.00
CA TYR A 168 -16.27 17.08 -12.06
C TYR A 168 -16.98 18.33 -11.50
N GLU A 169 -16.96 19.42 -12.24
CA GLU A 169 -17.95 20.49 -12.08
C GLU A 169 -19.30 19.91 -12.50
N ASP A 170 -20.25 19.81 -11.56
CA ASP A 170 -21.65 19.62 -11.94
C ASP A 170 -22.50 20.74 -11.35
N TYR A 171 -22.81 21.68 -12.24
CA TYR A 171 -23.84 22.68 -12.08
C TYR A 171 -25.19 21.96 -12.04
N SER A 172 -25.91 22.05 -10.93
CA SER A 172 -27.37 21.85 -10.93
C SER A 172 -28.05 22.79 -9.95
N THR A 173 -28.26 23.99 -10.48
CA THR A 173 -29.40 24.89 -10.30
C THR A 173 -30.64 24.22 -9.69
N TRP A 174 -30.95 24.50 -8.41
CA TRP A 174 -32.29 24.30 -7.84
C TRP A 174 -32.81 25.65 -7.32
N THR A 175 -33.36 26.43 -8.25
CA THR A 175 -34.38 27.44 -7.95
C THR A 175 -35.71 26.70 -7.78
N GLY A 176 -36.27 26.68 -6.57
CA GLY A 176 -37.54 25.99 -6.33
C GLY A 176 -38.21 26.34 -5.01
N GLY A 177 -38.24 27.63 -4.67
CA GLY A 177 -39.07 28.15 -3.59
C GLY A 177 -40.52 28.31 -4.06
N MET A 178 -41.34 27.26 -3.89
CA MET A 178 -42.80 27.33 -3.96
C MET A 178 -43.36 27.02 -2.58
N SER A 179 -43.60 28.05 -1.78
CA SER A 179 -44.46 27.98 -0.60
C SER A 179 -45.88 28.40 -1.01
N TYR A 180 -46.81 27.46 -0.97
CA TYR A 180 -48.23 27.78 -0.98
C TYR A 180 -48.63 28.19 0.44
N VAL A 181 -49.35 29.30 0.52
CA VAL A 181 -50.11 29.77 1.67
C VAL A 181 -51.56 29.39 1.44
#